data_AF-A0A7J7Q0R0-F1
#
_entry.id   AF-A0A7J7Q0R0-F1
#
_cell.length_a   1.000
_cell.length_b   1.000
_cell.length_c   1.000
_cell.angle_alpha   90.00
_cell.angle_beta   90.00
_cell.angle_gamma   90.00
#
_symmetry.space_group_name_H-M   'P 1'
#
loop_
_entity.id
_entity.type
_entity.pdbx_description
1 polymer ?
#
loop_
_entity_poly.entity_id
_entity_poly.type
_entity_poly.pdbx_seq_one_letter_code
_entity_poly.pdbx_strand_id
1 'polypeptide(L)' 'MIFEVTTPGYAPEEAVRIFVQFDRTEAATRALVDIQGRFFGGRQVRAAFFSEERFEKQQLAPQAGEFGEGS' A
#
# COMPACT_ATOMS: atom_id res chain seq x y z
N MET A 1 4.78 -6.59 -6.05
CA MET A 1 5.19 -5.45 -6.92
C MET A 1 5.53 -4.27 -6.04
N ILE A 2 6.61 -3.54 -6.35
CA ILE A 2 7.00 -2.32 -5.63
C ILE A 2 6.81 -1.15 -6.59
N PHE A 3 6.17 -0.09 -6.10
CA PHE A 3 5.93 1.15 -6.84
C PHE A 3 6.46 2.32 -6.01
N GLU A 4 7.30 3.15 -6.63
CA GLU A 4 7.82 4.36 -6.01
C GLU A 4 7.03 5.57 -6.50
N VAL A 5 6.53 6.37 -5.57
CA VAL A 5 5.83 7.62 -5.84
C VAL A 5 6.89 8.72 -5.98
N THR A 6 7.14 9.15 -7.21
CA THR A 6 8.10 10.21 -7.51
C THR A 6 7.48 11.61 -7.55
N THR A 7 6.16 11.70 -7.35
CA THR A 7 5.43 12.97 -7.33
C THR A 7 5.86 13.80 -6.11
N PRO A 8 6.23 15.08 -6.28
CA PRO A 8 6.54 15.96 -5.16
C PRO A 8 5.35 16.08 -4.20
N GLY A 9 5.62 16.12 -2.90
CA GLY A 9 4.60 16.32 -1.86
C GLY A 9 4.29 15.09 -0.99
N TYR A 10 4.83 13.92 -1.32
CA TYR A 10 4.76 12.73 -0.45
C TYR A 10 5.95 12.66 0.50
N ALA A 11 5.70 12.27 1.75
CA ALA A 11 6.77 12.00 2.70
C ALA A 11 7.61 10.79 2.22
N PRO A 12 8.94 10.76 2.47
CA PRO A 12 9.79 9.60 2.11
C PRO A 12 9.31 8.26 2.71
N GLU A 13 8.55 8.31 3.80
CA GLU A 13 7.91 7.17 4.47
C GLU A 13 6.75 6.60 3.64
N GLU A 14 6.11 7.43 2.82
CA GLU A 14 4.93 7.12 2.02
C GLU A 14 5.25 7.01 0.52
N ALA A 15 6.50 7.31 0.14
CA ALA A 15 6.98 7.27 -1.24
C ALA A 15 7.07 5.85 -1.82
N VAL A 16 6.88 4.79 -1.02
CA VAL A 16 6.97 3.40 -1.50
C VAL A 16 5.69 2.65 -1.19
N ARG A 17 5.07 2.09 -2.25
CA ARG A 17 3.90 1.22 -2.16
C ARG A 17 4.28 -0.21 -2.55
N ILE A 18 3.95 -1.17 -1.69
CA ILE A 18 4.18 -2.59 -1.94
C ILE A 18 2.82 -3.26 -2.12
N PHE A 19 2.64 -3.90 -3.28
CA PHE A 19 1.42 -4.65 -3.62
C PHE A 19 1.72 -6.14 -3.60
N VAL A 20 0.88 -6.89 -2.88
CA VAL A 20 0.93 -8.34 -2.78
C VAL A 20 -0.43 -8.89 -3.20
N GLN A 21 -0.44 -9.68 -4.26
CA GLN A 21 -1.64 -10.36 -4.74
C GLN A 21 -1.67 -11.78 -4.19
N PHE A 22 -2.82 -12.19 -3.69
CA PHE A 22 -3.07 -13.55 -3.18
C PHE A 22 -4.14 -14.22 -4.03
N ASP A 23 -4.05 -15.53 -4.20
CA ASP A 23 -5.08 -16.31 -4.92
C ASP A 23 -6.42 -16.36 -4.17
N ARG A 24 -6.42 -16.03 -2.87
CA ARG A 24 -7.54 -16.20 -1.95
C ARG A 24 -7.69 -14.98 -1.05
N THR A 25 -8.90 -14.44 -0.97
CA THR A 25 -9.23 -13.32 -0.09
C THR A 25 -8.91 -13.61 1.37
N GLU A 26 -9.07 -14.85 1.83
CA GLU A 26 -8.77 -15.21 3.22
C GLU A 26 -7.28 -15.09 3.55
N ALA A 27 -6.39 -15.35 2.58
CA ALA A 27 -4.96 -15.16 2.76
C ALA A 27 -4.61 -13.66 2.80
N ALA A 28 -5.24 -12.85 1.94
CA ALA A 28 -5.07 -11.40 1.95
C ALA A 28 -5.53 -10.76 3.27
N THR A 29 -6.67 -11.20 3.80
CA THR A 29 -7.18 -10.73 5.10
C THR A 29 -6.24 -11.08 6.25
N ARG A 30 -5.73 -12.32 6.31
CA ARG A 30 -4.74 -12.71 7.33
C ARG A 30 -3.47 -11.86 7.23
N ALA A 31 -2.94 -11.71 6.02
CA ALA A 31 -1.76 -10.89 5.79
C ALA A 31 -1.97 -9.43 6.24
N LEU A 32 -3.12 -8.84 5.93
CA LEU A 32 -3.47 -7.48 6.37
C LEU A 32 -3.46 -7.36 7.89
N VAL A 33 -4.15 -8.27 8.59
CA VAL A 33 -4.21 -8.26 10.06
C VAL A 33 -2.82 -8.44 10.66
N ASP A 34 -2.01 -9.32 10.08
CA ASP A 34 -0.66 -9.58 10.58
C ASP A 34 0.27 -8.40 10.39
N ILE A 35 0.23 -7.68 9.26
CA ILE A 35 1.21 -6.63 8.95
C ILE A 35 0.76 -5.23 9.40
N GLN A 36 -0.55 -5.00 9.55
CA GLN A 36 -1.08 -3.70 9.94
C GLN A 36 -0.49 -3.26 11.27
N GLY A 37 0.15 -2.09 11.29
CA GLY A 37 0.72 -1.51 12.49
C GLY A 37 2.05 -2.13 12.96
N ARG A 38 2.57 -3.15 12.27
CA ARG A 38 3.93 -3.67 12.53
C ARG A 38 5.00 -2.70 12.07
N PHE A 39 6.23 -2.87 12.56
CA PHE A 39 7.36 -2.04 12.17
C PHE A 39 8.25 -2.73 11.14
N PHE A 40 8.67 -1.97 10.12
CA PHE A 40 9.65 -2.39 9.13
C PHE A 40 10.64 -1.25 8.89
N GLY A 41 11.94 -1.49 9.15
CA GLY A 41 12.97 -0.45 9.00
C GLY A 41 12.73 0.80 9.84
N GLY A 42 12.12 0.66 11.02
CA GLY A 42 11.76 1.79 11.90
C GLY A 42 10.48 2.53 11.52
N ARG A 43 9.82 2.15 10.42
CA ARG A 43 8.55 2.73 9.96
C ARG A 43 7.38 1.83 10.32
N GLN A 44 6.27 2.42 10.74
CA GLN A 44 5.04 1.65 10.97
C GLN A 44 4.36 1.35 9.64
N VAL A 45 4.04 0.09 9.39
CA VAL A 45 3.38 -0.38 8.18
C VAL A 45 1.89 -0.07 8.27
N ARG A 46 1.38 0.57 7.22
CA ARG A 46 -0.06 0.72 6.95
C ARG A 46 -0.42 -0.15 5.75
N ALA A 47 -1.45 -0.98 5.91
CA ALA A 47 -1.91 -1.91 4.90
C ALA A 47 -3.41 -1.74 4.67
N ALA A 48 -3.83 -1.97 3.42
CA ALA A 48 -5.22 -2.03 3.02
C ALA A 48 -5.38 -2.90 1.78
N PHE A 49 -6.63 -3.26 1.51
CA PHE A 49 -6.99 -3.83 0.22
C PHE A 49 -6.86 -2.79 -0.89
N PHE A 50 -6.53 -3.28 -2.08
CA PHE A 50 -6.41 -2.49 -3.28
C PHE A 50 -7.25 -3.13 -4.39
N SER A 51 -7.81 -2.30 -5.28
CA SER A 51 -8.66 -2.78 -6.39
C SER A 51 -7.85 -3.63 -7.37
N GLU A 52 -8.30 -4.85 -7.65
CA GLU A 52 -7.69 -5.74 -8.64
C GLU A 52 -7.69 -5.11 -10.03
N GLU A 53 -8.82 -4.50 -10.45
CA GLU A 53 -8.93 -3.80 -11.74
C GLU A 53 -7.87 -2.69 -11.87
N ARG A 54 -7.67 -1.89 -10.81
CA ARG A 54 -6.64 -0.84 -10.83
C ARG A 54 -5.23 -1.43 -10.87
N PHE A 55 -5.01 -2.54 -10.18
CA PHE A 55 -3.72 -3.22 -10.18
C PHE A 55 -3.37 -3.74 -11.58
N GLU A 56 -4.32 -4.41 -12.23
CA GLU A 56 -4.20 -4.91 -13.61
C GLU A 56 -3.93 -3.79 -14.62
N LYS A 57 -4.60 -2.63 -14.46
CA LYS A 57 -4.40 -1.45 -15.30
C LYS A 57 -3.15 -0.62 -14.94
N GLN A 58 -2.30 -1.09 -14.02
CA GLN A 58 -1.13 -0.38 -13.51
C GLN A 58 -1.43 1.02 -12.95
N GLN A 59 -2.64 1.23 -12.41
CA GLN A 59 -3.07 2.49 -11.78
C GLN A 59 -2.63 2.56 -10.31
N LEU A 60 -1.32 2.48 -10.08
CA LEU A 60 -0.69 2.26 -8.78
C LEU A 60 -0.33 3.54 -8.03
N ALA A 61 -0.54 4.71 -8.63
CA ALA A 61 -0.33 6.00 -7.96
C ALA A 61 -1.40 6.24 -6.87
N PRO A 62 -1.06 6.97 -5.79
CA PRO A 62 -2.03 7.32 -4.76
C PRO A 62 -3.19 8.15 -5.36
N GLN A 63 -4.39 7.97 -4.82
CA GLN A 63 -5.54 8.82 -5.11
C GLN A 63 -5.95 9.61 -3.88
N ALA A 64 -6.63 10.74 -4.09
CA ALA A 64 -7.19 11.53 -2.99
C ALA A 64 -8.10 10.66 -2.12
N GLY A 65 -7.96 10.73 -0.80
CA GLY A 65 -8.62 9.90 0.18
C GLY A 65 -7.96 8.53 0.45
N GLU A 66 -6.90 8.16 -0.27
CA GLU A 66 -6.05 7.01 0.09
C GLU A 66 -4.97 7.40 1.11
N PHE A 67 -4.27 6.41 1.67
CA PHE A 67 -3.13 6.63 2.57
C PHE A 67 -2.17 7.70 2.01
N GLY A 68 -1.88 8.72 2.82
CA GLY A 68 -0.91 9.78 2.47
C GLY A 68 -1.51 11.17 2.19
N GLU A 69 -2.83 11.39 2.34
CA GLU A 69 -3.33 12.77 2.47
C GLU A 69 -3.29 13.25 3.93
N GLY A 70 -2.23 14.00 4.26
CA GLY A 70 -2.25 15.02 5.32
C GLY A 70 -2.63 14.55 6.74
N SER A 71 -2.05 13.45 7.22
CA SER A 71 -2.02 13.16 8.66
C SER A 71 -0.73 13.65 9.32
#